data_AF-A0A062VWH3-F1
#
_entry.id   AF-A0A062VWH3-F1
#
_cell.length_a   1.000
_cell.length_b   1.000
_cell.length_c   1.000
_cell.angle_alpha   90.00
_cell.angle_beta   90.00
_cell.angle_gamma   90.00
#
_symmetry.space_group_name_H-M   'P 1'
#
loop_
_entity.id
_entity.type
_entity.pdbx_description
1 polymer ?
#
loop_
_entity_poly.entity_id
_entity_poly.type
_entity_poly.pdbx_seq_one_letter_code
_entity_poly.pdbx_strand_id
1 'polypeptide(L)'
;MWADGFANDDEWQHVDDAAAPGRWTYVNVDLNCTAAFRKGPLGDAGDMDDREATDAVIAAQLDEDPSELSPLLSDGYFLLGEHRDSGVEHRQFSYTINDVGHFIAARAFVAVDYSVHVSVKCVGTDVDSLAGYVMSKNWIVIEPE
;
A
#
# COMPACT_ATOMS: atom_id res chain seq x y z
N MET A 1 1.81 4.22 11.05
CA MET A 1 0.85 3.11 10.79
C MET A 1 -0.29 3.60 9.91
N TRP A 2 -1.15 2.71 9.41
CA TRP A 2 -2.34 3.08 8.65
C TRP A 2 -3.47 3.54 9.59
N ALA A 3 -4.21 4.58 9.19
CA ALA A 3 -5.56 4.79 9.69
C ALA A 3 -6.54 3.88 8.97
N ASP A 4 -7.62 3.53 9.65
CA ASP A 4 -8.70 2.74 9.09
C ASP A 4 -9.82 3.64 8.58
N GLY A 5 -9.73 4.01 7.29
CA GLY A 5 -10.73 4.84 6.62
C GLY A 5 -12.00 4.09 6.22
N PHE A 6 -11.94 2.76 6.19
CA PHE A 6 -13.03 1.90 5.75
C PHE A 6 -13.85 1.32 6.89
N ALA A 7 -13.42 1.46 8.14
CA ALA A 7 -14.18 1.03 9.32
C ALA A 7 -15.65 1.51 9.38
N ASN A 8 -15.99 2.62 8.71
CA ASN A 8 -17.36 3.15 8.63
C ASN A 8 -17.82 3.39 7.17
N ASP A 9 -17.19 2.74 6.19
CA ASP A 9 -17.54 2.88 4.78
C ASP A 9 -18.43 1.71 4.34
N ASP A 10 -19.70 1.99 4.05
CA ASP A 10 -20.71 0.96 3.71
C ASP A 10 -20.40 0.24 2.37
N GLU A 11 -19.49 0.78 1.55
CA GLU A 11 -19.08 0.17 0.28
C GLU A 11 -17.97 -0.88 0.45
N TRP A 12 -17.42 -1.02 1.66
CA TRP A 12 -16.31 -1.93 1.96
C TRP A 12 -16.58 -2.80 3.18
N GLN A 13 -16.30 -4.10 3.03
CA GLN A 13 -16.45 -5.08 4.08
C GLN A 13 -15.09 -5.54 4.55
N HIS A 14 -14.84 -5.45 5.85
CA HIS A 14 -13.64 -6.01 6.46
C HIS A 14 -13.67 -7.54 6.33
N VAL A 15 -12.55 -8.11 5.90
CA VAL A 15 -12.35 -9.55 5.82
C VAL A 15 -11.33 -9.95 6.88
N ASP A 16 -11.80 -10.74 7.84
CA ASP A 16 -10.97 -11.31 8.89
C ASP A 16 -10.16 -12.48 8.32
N ASP A 17 -8.90 -12.25 7.93
CA ASP A 17 -7.97 -13.34 7.57
C ASP A 17 -6.57 -13.18 8.21
N ALA A 18 -6.41 -13.92 9.31
CA ALA A 18 -5.22 -14.49 9.96
C ALA A 18 -3.90 -13.68 10.20
N ALA A 19 -3.59 -13.64 11.51
CA ALA A 19 -2.28 -13.80 12.19
C ALA A 19 -1.35 -12.60 12.48
N ALA A 20 -1.66 -11.35 12.08
CA ALA A 20 -0.79 -10.21 12.43
C ALA A 20 -1.57 -8.89 12.64
N PRO A 21 -1.44 -8.21 13.80
CA PRO A 21 -1.98 -6.87 13.99
C PRO A 21 -1.31 -5.89 13.02
N GLY A 22 -2.12 -5.19 12.20
CA GLY A 22 -1.65 -4.30 11.12
C GLY A 22 -1.83 -4.85 9.71
N ARG A 23 -2.52 -5.98 9.57
CA ARG A 23 -3.04 -6.52 8.32
C ARG A 23 -4.55 -6.30 8.28
N TRP A 24 -5.00 -5.30 7.53
CA TRP A 24 -6.43 -5.13 7.24
C TRP A 24 -6.67 -5.52 5.79
N THR A 25 -7.77 -6.20 5.53
CA THR A 25 -8.18 -6.51 4.17
C THR A 25 -9.64 -6.17 4.04
N TYR A 26 -9.95 -5.43 3.00
CA TYR A 26 -11.29 -4.98 2.68
C TYR A 26 -11.65 -5.52 1.31
N VAL A 27 -12.89 -5.95 1.16
CA VAL A 27 -13.49 -6.31 -0.13
C VAL A 27 -14.65 -5.37 -0.36
N ASN A 28 -14.76 -4.80 -1.56
CA ASN A 28 -15.87 -3.92 -1.86
C ASN A 28 -17.19 -4.71 -1.97
N VAL A 29 -18.33 -4.05 -1.81
CA VAL A 29 -19.65 -4.70 -1.84
C VAL A 29 -19.98 -5.40 -3.16
N ASP A 30 -19.41 -4.94 -4.28
CA ASP A 30 -19.54 -5.59 -5.59
C ASP A 30 -18.66 -6.84 -5.73
N LEU A 31 -17.86 -7.15 -4.71
CA LEU A 31 -16.99 -8.32 -4.59
C LEU A 31 -15.97 -8.47 -5.73
N ASN A 32 -15.66 -7.37 -6.42
CA ASN A 32 -14.76 -7.37 -7.56
C ASN A 32 -13.40 -6.76 -7.25
N CYS A 33 -13.25 -6.11 -6.10
CA CYS A 33 -12.02 -5.46 -5.69
C CYS A 33 -11.66 -5.72 -4.22
N THR A 34 -10.37 -5.87 -3.97
CA THR A 34 -9.80 -6.10 -2.65
C THR A 34 -8.71 -5.08 -2.37
N ALA A 35 -8.70 -4.50 -1.17
CA ALA A 35 -7.64 -3.62 -0.69
C ALA A 35 -7.00 -4.24 0.56
N ALA A 36 -5.69 -4.44 0.54
CA ALA A 36 -4.94 -5.00 1.67
C ALA A 36 -3.89 -4.00 2.17
N PHE A 37 -3.96 -3.70 3.46
CA PHE A 37 -3.05 -2.78 4.14
C PHE A 37 -2.09 -3.58 5.01
N ARG A 38 -0.81 -3.23 4.95
CA ARG A 38 0.25 -3.96 5.62
C ARG A 38 1.27 -2.99 6.20
N LYS A 39 1.97 -3.47 7.22
CA LYS A 39 3.12 -2.83 7.85
C LYS A 39 4.09 -3.88 8.38
N GLY A 40 5.37 -3.56 8.50
CA GLY A 40 6.36 -4.49 9.04
C GLY A 40 7.79 -4.00 8.94
N PRO A 41 8.75 -4.74 9.54
CA PRO A 41 10.17 -4.42 9.46
C PRO A 41 10.71 -4.54 8.02
N LEU A 42 11.85 -3.90 7.73
CA LEU A 42 12.47 -3.91 6.40
C LEU A 42 13.31 -5.16 6.16
N GLY A 43 13.80 -5.81 7.22
CA GLY A 43 14.69 -6.96 7.08
C GLY A 43 15.98 -6.57 6.35
N ASP A 44 16.32 -7.28 5.28
CA ASP A 44 17.55 -7.07 4.51
C ASP A 44 17.60 -5.70 3.79
N ALA A 45 16.48 -4.98 3.70
CA ALA A 45 16.43 -3.63 3.14
C ALA A 45 16.80 -2.53 4.15
N GLY A 46 17.14 -2.87 5.40
CA GLY A 46 17.43 -1.91 6.47
C GLY A 46 18.73 -1.11 6.32
N ASP A 47 19.64 -1.51 5.44
CA ASP A 47 20.90 -0.81 5.18
C ASP A 47 20.87 0.09 3.92
N MET A 48 19.73 0.12 3.21
CA MET A 48 19.53 0.90 1.98
C MET A 48 19.08 2.34 2.30
N ASP A 49 18.95 3.21 1.29
CA ASP A 49 18.18 4.45 1.49
C ASP A 49 16.66 4.20 1.47
N ASP A 50 15.85 5.17 1.91
CA ASP A 50 14.39 5.03 1.99
C ASP A 50 13.75 4.66 0.63
N ARG A 51 14.30 5.15 -0.49
CA ARG A 51 13.75 4.92 -1.82
C ARG A 51 14.10 3.51 -2.30
N GLU A 52 15.36 3.12 -2.18
CA GLU A 52 15.86 1.77 -2.48
C GLU A 52 15.15 0.72 -1.62
N ALA A 53 15.01 0.96 -0.32
CA ALA A 53 14.28 0.08 0.58
C ALA A 53 12.80 -0.02 0.21
N THR A 54 12.18 1.09 -0.25
CA THR A 54 10.81 1.07 -0.73
C THR A 54 10.67 0.23 -1.99
N ASP A 55 11.55 0.41 -2.97
CA ASP A 55 11.57 -0.37 -4.21
C ASP A 55 11.75 -1.87 -3.90
N ALA A 56 12.63 -2.20 -2.94
CA ALA A 56 12.83 -3.57 -2.45
C ALA A 56 11.59 -4.16 -1.76
N VAL A 57 10.85 -3.37 -0.98
CA VAL A 57 9.59 -3.81 -0.37
C VAL A 57 8.55 -4.16 -1.44
N ILE A 58 8.43 -3.36 -2.51
CA ILE A 58 7.50 -3.64 -3.61
C ILE A 58 7.94 -4.88 -4.38
N ALA A 59 9.23 -4.98 -4.70
CA ALA A 59 9.80 -6.13 -5.42
C ALA A 59 9.57 -7.45 -4.66
N ALA A 60 9.76 -7.45 -3.34
CA ALA A 60 9.48 -8.61 -2.50
C ALA A 60 7.99 -9.03 -2.51
N GLN A 61 7.05 -8.10 -2.67
CA GLN A 61 5.62 -8.43 -2.81
C GLN A 61 5.26 -9.00 -4.18
N LEU A 62 6.04 -8.66 -5.21
CA LEU A 62 5.85 -9.12 -6.59
C LEU A 62 6.67 -10.37 -6.93
N ASP A 63 7.56 -10.81 -6.04
CA ASP A 63 8.56 -11.87 -6.29
C ASP A 63 9.50 -11.50 -7.45
N GLU A 64 9.92 -10.24 -7.51
CA GLU A 64 10.75 -9.66 -8.56
C GLU A 64 12.10 -9.15 -8.00
N ASP A 65 13.06 -8.91 -8.90
CA ASP A 65 14.32 -8.24 -8.53
C ASP A 65 14.12 -6.72 -8.40
N PRO A 66 14.57 -6.08 -7.30
CA PRO A 66 14.40 -4.63 -7.11
C PRO A 66 15.03 -3.77 -8.22
N SER A 67 16.17 -4.21 -8.79
CA SER A 67 16.88 -3.47 -9.83
C SER A 67 16.16 -3.53 -11.19
N GLU A 68 15.43 -4.61 -11.45
CA GLU A 68 14.59 -4.75 -12.65
C GLU A 68 13.28 -3.98 -12.50
N LEU A 69 12.72 -3.95 -11.29
CA LEU A 69 11.45 -3.27 -11.00
C LEU A 69 11.61 -1.74 -10.88
N SER A 70 12.68 -1.25 -10.24
CA SER A 70 12.87 0.17 -9.91
C SER A 70 12.61 1.15 -11.07
N PRO A 71 13.06 0.89 -12.32
CA PRO A 71 12.79 1.76 -13.47
C PRO A 71 11.31 1.84 -13.87
N LEU A 72 10.49 0.88 -13.47
CA LEU A 72 9.06 0.79 -13.77
C LEU A 72 8.19 1.47 -12.69
N LEU A 73 8.76 1.77 -11.54
CA LEU A 73 8.06 2.37 -10.41
C LEU A 73 7.89 3.87 -10.58
N SER A 74 6.69 4.35 -10.28
CA SER A 74 6.35 5.77 -10.27
C SER A 74 6.32 6.32 -8.84
N ASP A 75 6.47 7.64 -8.72
CA ASP A 75 6.34 8.34 -7.45
C ASP A 75 4.86 8.68 -7.17
N GLY A 76 4.49 8.71 -5.89
CA GLY A 76 3.17 9.16 -5.43
C GLY A 76 3.23 9.61 -3.98
N TYR A 77 2.06 9.80 -3.35
CA TYR A 77 1.97 10.25 -1.97
C TYR A 77 0.86 9.52 -1.22
N PHE A 78 1.17 9.08 0.00
CA PHE A 78 0.16 8.77 0.99
C PHE A 78 -0.20 10.03 1.75
N LEU A 79 -1.49 10.24 2.02
CA LEU A 79 -1.91 11.35 2.87
C LEU A 79 -1.40 11.15 4.30
N LEU A 80 -0.98 12.23 4.95
CA LEU A 80 -0.66 12.23 6.38
C LEU A 80 -1.88 12.74 7.16
N GLY A 81 -2.24 12.06 8.26
CA GLY A 81 -3.47 12.26 9.03
C GLY A 81 -3.99 13.69 9.20
N GLU A 82 -3.69 14.36 10.32
CA GLU A 82 -4.23 15.70 10.67
C GLU A 82 -3.88 16.82 9.68
N HIS A 83 -3.12 16.50 8.62
CA HIS A 83 -2.58 17.42 7.64
C HIS A 83 -2.86 16.92 6.22
N ARG A 84 -4.12 17.04 5.77
CA ARG A 84 -4.57 16.63 4.43
C ARG A 84 -3.81 17.30 3.27
N ASP A 85 -3.11 18.40 3.53
CA ASP A 85 -2.27 19.12 2.57
C ASP A 85 -0.80 18.65 2.58
N SER A 86 -0.46 17.68 3.43
CA SER A 86 0.87 17.07 3.51
C SER A 86 0.80 15.58 3.18
N GLY A 87 1.82 15.10 2.48
CA GLY A 87 1.90 13.71 2.06
C GLY A 87 3.26 13.10 2.39
N VAL A 88 3.26 11.79 2.57
CA VAL A 88 4.47 10.98 2.65
C VAL A 88 4.74 10.45 1.24
N GLU A 89 5.86 10.84 0.64
CA GLU A 89 6.29 10.32 -0.65
C GLU A 89 6.35 8.80 -0.61
N HIS A 90 5.80 8.15 -1.63
CA HIS A 90 5.82 6.70 -1.79
C HIS A 90 6.25 6.31 -3.21
N ARG A 91 6.53 5.02 -3.39
CA ARG A 91 6.73 4.41 -4.70
C ARG A 91 5.56 3.51 -5.00
N GLN A 92 5.18 3.39 -6.27
CA GLN A 92 4.01 2.61 -6.67
C GLN A 92 4.19 1.94 -8.04
N PHE A 93 3.45 0.87 -8.23
CA PHE A 93 3.38 0.09 -9.46
C PHE A 93 1.95 -0.37 -9.70
N SER A 94 1.55 -0.41 -10.97
CA SER A 94 0.33 -1.08 -11.38
C SER A 94 0.50 -1.81 -12.70
N TYR A 95 -0.29 -2.87 -12.86
CA TYR A 95 -0.37 -3.64 -14.08
C TYR A 95 -1.74 -4.28 -14.20
N THR A 96 -2.15 -4.63 -15.42
CA THR A 96 -3.40 -5.35 -15.67
C THR A 96 -3.14 -6.53 -16.59
N ILE A 97 -3.66 -7.70 -16.21
CA ILE A 97 -3.58 -8.93 -17.00
C ILE A 97 -4.93 -9.65 -16.96
N ASN A 98 -5.47 -10.01 -18.13
CA ASN A 98 -6.74 -10.73 -18.25
C ASN A 98 -7.90 -10.11 -17.44
N ASP A 99 -8.09 -8.78 -17.57
CA ASP A 99 -9.06 -7.98 -16.81
C ASP A 99 -8.87 -7.96 -15.28
N VAL A 100 -7.74 -8.49 -14.79
CA VAL A 100 -7.34 -8.39 -13.39
C VAL A 100 -6.30 -7.29 -13.25
N GLY A 101 -6.72 -6.18 -12.66
CA GLY A 101 -5.84 -5.06 -12.31
C GLY A 101 -5.19 -5.28 -10.95
N HIS A 102 -3.91 -4.96 -10.86
CA HIS A 102 -3.09 -5.02 -9.66
C HIS A 102 -2.42 -3.67 -9.46
N PHE A 103 -2.45 -3.17 -8.24
CA PHE A 103 -1.77 -1.96 -7.80
C PHE A 103 -1.07 -2.24 -6.48
N ILE A 104 0.12 -1.69 -6.30
CA ILE A 104 0.84 -1.67 -5.04
C ILE A 104 1.51 -0.31 -4.85
N ALA A 105 1.42 0.23 -3.64
CA ALA A 105 2.19 1.38 -3.21
C ALA A 105 2.83 1.08 -1.86
N ALA A 106 4.07 1.54 -1.65
CA ALA A 106 4.81 1.33 -0.43
C ALA A 106 5.64 2.55 -0.03
N ARG A 107 5.93 2.62 1.28
CA ARG A 107 6.96 3.51 1.83
C ARG A 107 7.75 2.78 2.91
N ALA A 108 9.07 2.75 2.74
CA ALA A 108 10.03 2.38 3.76
C ALA A 108 10.50 3.62 4.56
N PHE A 109 10.82 3.39 5.83
CA PHE A 109 11.40 4.33 6.78
C PHE A 109 12.61 3.65 7.41
N VAL A 110 13.77 3.77 6.76
CA VAL A 110 14.99 3.04 7.13
C VAL A 110 15.45 3.38 8.54
N ALA A 111 15.34 4.66 8.92
CA ALA A 111 15.75 5.13 10.25
C ALA A 111 15.06 4.42 11.42
N VAL A 112 13.91 3.79 11.18
CA VAL A 112 13.13 3.06 12.19
C VAL A 112 12.90 1.59 11.84
N ASP A 113 13.61 1.06 10.85
CA ASP A 113 13.45 -0.31 10.33
C ASP A 113 11.97 -0.68 10.13
N TYR A 114 11.25 0.14 9.34
CA TYR A 114 9.81 -0.04 9.18
C TYR A 114 9.31 0.29 7.78
N SER A 115 8.24 -0.36 7.34
CA SER A 115 7.52 -0.07 6.11
C SER A 115 6.01 -0.10 6.29
N VAL A 116 5.33 0.59 5.38
CA VAL A 116 3.90 0.49 5.14
C VAL A 116 3.66 0.25 3.66
N HIS A 117 2.69 -0.59 3.34
CA HIS A 117 2.24 -0.75 1.95
C HIS A 117 0.76 -1.06 1.86
N VAL A 118 0.20 -0.74 0.71
CA VAL A 118 -1.17 -1.06 0.31
C VAL A 118 -1.13 -1.77 -1.03
N SER A 119 -1.90 -2.84 -1.17
CA SER A 119 -2.16 -3.48 -2.45
C SER A 119 -3.64 -3.46 -2.77
N VAL A 120 -3.96 -3.18 -4.03
CA VAL A 120 -5.33 -3.20 -4.55
C VAL A 120 -5.37 -4.17 -5.73
N LYS A 121 -6.38 -5.03 -5.74
CA LYS A 121 -6.62 -5.97 -6.82
C LYS A 121 -8.07 -5.84 -7.25
N CYS A 122 -8.32 -5.75 -8.54
CA CYS A 122 -9.65 -5.60 -9.11
C CYS A 122 -9.88 -6.52 -10.30
N VAL A 123 -11.12 -6.95 -10.49
CA VAL A 123 -11.57 -7.69 -11.69
C VAL A 123 -12.59 -6.84 -12.44
N GLY A 124 -12.33 -6.53 -13.70
CA GLY A 124 -13.23 -5.76 -14.56
C GLY A 124 -13.44 -4.30 -14.13
N THR A 125 -12.60 -3.77 -13.24
CA THR A 125 -12.61 -2.38 -12.77
C THR A 125 -11.21 -1.79 -12.94
N ASP A 126 -11.15 -0.50 -13.27
CA ASP A 126 -9.89 0.24 -13.34
C ASP A 126 -9.23 0.32 -11.96
N VAL A 127 -8.11 -0.40 -11.81
CA VAL A 127 -7.40 -0.52 -10.54
C VAL A 127 -6.73 0.79 -10.13
N ASP A 128 -6.29 1.63 -11.06
CA ASP A 128 -5.58 2.87 -10.73
C ASP A 128 -6.54 3.89 -10.13
N SER A 129 -7.71 4.04 -10.75
CA SER A 129 -8.79 4.88 -10.22
C SER A 129 -9.24 4.42 -8.83
N LEU A 130 -9.42 3.11 -8.64
CA LEU A 130 -9.83 2.59 -7.34
C LEU A 130 -8.71 2.70 -6.29
N ALA A 131 -7.45 2.46 -6.66
CA ALA A 131 -6.31 2.63 -5.77
C ALA A 131 -6.20 4.09 -5.28
N GLY A 132 -6.43 5.06 -6.17
CA GLY A 132 -6.53 6.47 -5.80
C GLY A 132 -7.62 6.72 -4.74
N TYR A 133 -8.81 6.13 -4.93
CA TYR A 133 -9.89 6.21 -3.93
C TYR A 133 -9.49 5.57 -2.59
N VAL A 134 -8.95 4.35 -2.62
CA VAL A 134 -8.49 3.61 -1.44
C VAL A 134 -7.47 4.43 -0.64
N MET A 135 -6.46 5.00 -1.30
CA MET A 135 -5.45 5.85 -0.65
C MET A 135 -6.03 7.18 -0.16
N SER A 136 -7.05 7.74 -0.81
CA SER A 136 -7.69 8.98 -0.36
C SER A 136 -8.48 8.81 0.95
N LYS A 137 -8.94 7.59 1.23
CA LYS A 137 -9.68 7.25 2.45
C LYS A 137 -8.76 6.81 3.59
N ASN A 138 -7.55 6.33 3.26
CA ASN A 138 -6.63 5.74 4.23
C ASN A 138 -5.33 6.53 4.28
N TRP A 139 -5.03 7.13 5.43
CA TRP A 139 -3.85 7.96 5.63
C TRP A 139 -2.82 7.31 6.55
N ILE A 140 -1.60 7.80 6.51
CA ILE A 140 -0.55 7.46 7.46
C ILE A 140 -0.75 8.27 8.74
N VAL A 141 -0.74 7.57 9.87
CA VAL A 141 -0.72 8.13 11.22
C VAL A 141 0.66 7.90 11.83
N ILE A 142 1.24 8.98 12.36
CA ILE A 142 2.46 8.92 13.18
C ILE A 142 1.97 8.96 14.63
N GLU A 143 2.21 7.88 15.38
CA GLU A 143 1.89 7.86 16.80
C GLU A 143 3.03 8.58 17.55
N PRO A 144 2.72 9.55 18.44
CA PRO A 144 3.74 10.10 19.34
C PRO A 144 4.20 9.03 20.34
N GLU A 145 5.49 9.05 20.68
CA GLU A 145 6.10 8.19 21.72
C GLU A 145 5.50 8.40 23.11
#